data_AF-A0AAP8MB05-F1
#
_entry.id   AF-A0AAP8MB05-F1
#
_cell.length_a   1.000
_cell.length_b   1.000
_cell.length_c   1.000
_cell.angle_alpha   90.00
_cell.angle_beta   90.00
_cell.angle_gamma   90.00
#
_symmetry.space_group_name_H-M   'P 1'
#
loop_
_entity.id
_entity.type
_entity.pdbx_description
1 polymer ?
#
loop_
_entity_poly.entity_id
_entity_poly.type
_entity_poly.pdbx_seq_one_letter_code
_entity_poly.pdbx_strand_id
1 'polypeptide(L)'
;MKEELAAILEAYLSGRVGHEAIRSYAWELTDSVPAEPDKNSEPYWSAVFSIIHLADEEHWNDGFTKRDLNAALDQLIGRVD
;
A
#
# COMPACT_ATOMS: atom_id res chain seq x y z
N MET A 1 11.26 -0.42 6.32
CA MET A 1 10.55 0.24 5.20
C MET A 1 9.68 -0.73 4.40
N LYS A 2 10.20 -1.55 3.48
CA LYS A 2 9.37 -2.51 2.71
C LYS A 2 8.56 -3.47 3.59
N GLU A 3 9.21 -4.03 4.61
CA GLU A 3 8.58 -4.95 5.57
C GLU A 3 7.52 -4.25 6.44
N GLU A 4 7.77 -3.01 6.85
CA GLU A 4 6.83 -2.21 7.64
C GLU A 4 5.58 -1.84 6.82
N LEU A 5 5.78 -1.40 5.57
CA LEU A 5 4.69 -1.13 4.64
C LEU A 5 3.85 -2.38 4.35
N ALA A 6 4.50 -3.53 4.15
CA ALA A 6 3.81 -4.81 3.97
C ALA A 6 3.01 -5.19 5.23
N ALA A 7 3.58 -5.04 6.42
CA ALA A 7 2.90 -5.36 7.67
C ALA A 7 1.66 -4.49 7.92
N ILE A 8 1.73 -3.19 7.68
CA ILE A 8 0.57 -2.31 7.84
C ILE A 8 -0.50 -2.54 6.77
N LEU A 9 -0.09 -2.84 5.54
CA LEU A 9 -1.00 -3.19 4.44
C LEU A 9 -1.73 -4.51 4.73
N GLU A 10 -1.04 -5.52 5.23
CA GLU A 10 -1.65 -6.78 5.68
C GLU A 10 -2.62 -6.53 6.84
N ALA A 11 -2.26 -5.68 7.81
CA ALA A 11 -3.14 -5.32 8.92
C ALA A 11 -4.41 -4.59 8.45
N TYR A 12 -4.31 -3.72 7.45
CA TYR A 12 -5.46 -3.07 6.82
C TYR A 12 -6.35 -4.08 6.09
N LEU A 13 -5.77 -4.96 5.26
CA LEU A 13 -6.51 -5.99 4.54
C LEU A 13 -7.22 -6.98 5.48
N SER A 14 -6.67 -7.20 6.68
CA SER A 14 -7.30 -8.01 7.73
C SER A 14 -8.30 -7.23 8.62
N GLY A 15 -8.53 -5.94 8.37
CA GLY A 15 -9.43 -5.08 9.15
C GLY A 15 -8.90 -4.64 10.52
N ARG A 16 -7.60 -4.83 10.80
CA ARG A 16 -6.95 -4.37 12.06
C ARG A 16 -6.57 -2.88 12.00
N VAL A 17 -6.48 -2.32 10.80
CA VAL A 17 -6.20 -0.90 10.55
C VAL A 17 -7.33 -0.34 9.69
N GLY A 18 -7.81 0.86 10.00
CA GLY A 18 -8.86 1.54 9.25
C GLY A 18 -8.32 2.37 8.07
N HIS A 19 -9.23 2.78 7.17
CA HIS A 19 -8.94 3.57 5.97
C HIS A 19 -8.09 4.81 6.24
N GLU A 20 -8.50 5.65 7.20
CA GLU A 20 -7.79 6.88 7.55
C GLU A 20 -6.36 6.59 8.05
N ALA A 21 -6.21 5.59 8.92
CA ALA A 21 -4.91 5.27 9.51
C ALA A 21 -3.89 4.79 8.46
N ILE A 22 -4.28 3.90 7.55
CA ILE A 22 -3.36 3.43 6.50
C ILE A 22 -3.07 4.54 5.46
N ARG A 23 -4.05 5.38 5.13
CA ARG A 23 -3.85 6.52 4.22
C ARG A 23 -2.91 7.57 4.80
N SER A 24 -3.10 7.93 6.08
CA SER A 24 -2.22 8.88 6.77
C SER A 24 -0.78 8.36 6.81
N TYR A 25 -0.60 7.09 7.17
CA TYR A 25 0.72 6.45 7.11
C TYR A 25 1.34 6.52 5.70
N ALA A 26 0.58 6.20 4.66
CA ALA A 26 1.09 6.26 3.29
C ALA A 26 1.44 7.69 2.85
N TRP A 27 0.66 8.69 3.24
CA TRP A 27 0.98 10.10 2.98
C TRP A 27 2.27 10.54 3.66
N GLU A 28 2.52 10.16 4.92
CA GLU A 28 3.77 10.45 5.63
C GLU A 28 5.00 9.89 4.90
N LEU A 29 4.87 8.74 4.23
CA LEU A 29 5.96 8.17 3.44
C LEU A 29 6.29 9.00 2.20
N THR A 30 5.31 9.73 1.64
CA THR A 30 5.54 10.56 0.44
C THR A 30 6.45 11.74 0.69
N ASP A 31 6.55 12.23 1.93
CA ASP A 31 7.50 13.28 2.31
C ASP A 31 8.96 12.86 2.11
N SER A 32 9.20 11.54 2.08
CA SER A 32 10.52 10.94 1.90
C SER A 32 10.75 10.41 0.48
N VAL A 33 9.84 10.68 -0.47
CA VAL A 33 9.98 10.17 -1.83
C VAL A 33 11.16 10.85 -2.53
N PRO A 34 12.13 10.09 -3.06
CA PRO A 34 13.19 10.68 -3.88
C PRO A 34 12.58 11.24 -5.17
N ALA A 35 13.15 12.34 -5.69
CA ALA A 35 12.73 12.92 -6.97
C ALA A 35 12.86 11.92 -8.14
N GLU A 36 13.82 11.01 -8.05
CA GLU A 36 14.02 9.90 -8.98
C GLU A 36 14.15 8.60 -8.17
N PRO A 37 13.04 7.87 -7.96
CA PRO A 37 13.10 6.57 -7.30
C PRO A 37 13.87 5.56 -8.16
N ASP A 38 14.73 4.78 -7.53
CA ASP A 38 15.44 3.71 -8.21
C ASP A 38 14.47 2.57 -8.60
N LYS A 39 14.80 1.81 -9.65
CA LYS A 39 13.95 0.71 -10.14
C LYS A 39 13.65 -0.36 -9.09
N ASN A 40 14.53 -0.59 -8.13
CA ASN A 40 14.30 -1.58 -7.07
C ASN A 40 13.31 -1.07 -6.02
N SER A 41 13.14 0.26 -5.93
CA SER A 41 12.15 0.93 -5.07
C SER A 41 10.77 1.06 -5.74
N GLU A 42 10.63 0.79 -7.04
CA GLU A 42 9.38 0.94 -7.78
C GLU A 42 8.20 0.17 -7.14
N PRO A 43 8.31 -1.12 -6.75
CA PRO A 43 7.20 -1.83 -6.11
C PRO A 43 6.78 -1.21 -4.78
N TYR A 44 7.74 -0.61 -4.06
CA TYR A 44 7.46 0.06 -2.79
C TYR A 44 6.63 1.33 -3.02
N TRP A 45 7.09 2.22 -3.91
CA TRP A 45 6.37 3.46 -4.19
C TRP A 45 5.04 3.21 -4.88
N SER A 46 4.96 2.21 -5.77
CA SER A 46 3.70 1.77 -6.36
C SER A 46 2.68 1.39 -5.30
N ALA A 47 3.08 0.59 -4.29
CA ALA A 47 2.21 0.23 -3.18
C ALA A 47 1.77 1.44 -2.34
N VAL A 48 2.68 2.38 -2.04
CA VAL A 48 2.35 3.64 -1.35
C VAL A 48 1.26 4.42 -2.12
N PHE A 49 1.45 4.60 -3.42
CA PHE A 49 0.46 5.29 -4.26
C PHE A 49 -0.87 4.55 -4.33
N SER A 50 -0.87 3.22 -4.48
CA SER A 50 -2.09 2.41 -4.47
C SER A 50 -2.88 2.57 -3.17
N ILE A 51 -2.19 2.56 -2.02
CA ILE A 51 -2.84 2.79 -0.72
C ILE A 51 -3.51 4.17 -0.66
N ILE A 52 -2.81 5.23 -1.09
CA ILE A 52 -3.34 6.61 -1.03
C ILE A 52 -4.65 6.73 -1.82
N HIS A 53 -4.76 6.04 -2.97
CA HIS A 53 -5.90 6.16 -3.88
C HIS A 53 -7.03 5.17 -3.59
N LEU A 54 -6.71 3.99 -3.06
CA LEU A 54 -7.69 2.90 -2.94
C LEU A 54 -8.16 2.66 -1.50
N ALA A 55 -7.43 3.11 -0.49
CA ALA A 55 -7.75 2.78 0.90
C ALA A 55 -8.80 3.73 1.53
N ASP A 56 -9.97 3.86 0.91
CA ASP A 56 -11.12 4.60 1.45
C ASP A 56 -12.43 3.79 1.44
N GLU A 57 -13.47 4.35 2.04
CA GLU A 57 -14.77 3.68 2.21
C GLU A 57 -15.50 3.43 0.88
N GLU A 58 -15.35 4.34 -0.09
CA GLU A 58 -15.97 4.22 -1.41
C GLU A 58 -15.36 3.02 -2.15
N HIS A 59 -14.04 2.98 -2.21
CA HIS A 59 -13.24 1.95 -2.87
C HIS A 59 -13.30 0.61 -2.15
N TRP A 60 -13.41 0.56 -0.82
CA TRP A 60 -13.49 -0.71 -0.09
C TRP A 60 -14.68 -1.60 -0.49
N ASN A 61 -15.76 -0.97 -0.96
CA ASN A 61 -16.99 -1.62 -1.35
C ASN A 61 -17.06 -1.98 -2.85
N ASP A 62 -16.05 -1.60 -3.65
CA ASP A 62 -16.04 -1.82 -5.11
C ASP A 62 -15.62 -3.23 -5.54
N GLY A 63 -15.06 -4.03 -4.62
CA GLY A 63 -14.56 -5.39 -4.87
C GLY A 63 -13.22 -5.48 -5.64
N PHE A 64 -12.73 -4.38 -6.21
CA PHE A 64 -11.46 -4.27 -6.94
C PHE A 64 -10.32 -3.84 -6.02
N THR A 65 -10.60 -2.93 -5.09
CA THR A 65 -9.64 -2.36 -4.15
C THR A 65 -8.91 -3.40 -3.33
N LYS A 66 -9.64 -4.38 -2.79
CA LYS A 66 -9.04 -5.49 -2.04
C LYS A 66 -8.12 -6.33 -2.92
N ARG A 67 -8.50 -6.59 -4.17
CA ARG A 67 -7.69 -7.37 -5.11
C ARG A 67 -6.38 -6.65 -5.42
N ASP A 68 -6.48 -5.36 -5.75
CA ASP A 68 -5.32 -4.57 -6.20
C ASP A 68 -4.35 -4.30 -5.04
N LEU A 69 -4.87 -4.06 -3.83
CA LEU A 69 -4.05 -3.94 -2.62
C LEU A 69 -3.43 -5.26 -2.16
N ASN A 70 -4.09 -6.42 -2.39
CA ASN A 70 -3.44 -7.72 -2.19
C ASN A 70 -2.31 -7.95 -3.20
N ALA A 71 -2.51 -7.58 -4.48
CA ALA A 71 -1.45 -7.67 -5.48
C ALA A 71 -0.24 -6.79 -5.14
N ALA A 72 -0.48 -5.58 -4.62
CA ALA A 72 0.58 -4.72 -4.10
C ALA A 72 1.32 -5.36 -2.91
N LEU A 73 0.59 -6.00 -1.99
CA LEU A 73 1.18 -6.74 -0.88
C LEU A 73 2.07 -7.89 -1.37
N ASP A 74 1.60 -8.69 -2.32
CA ASP A 74 2.36 -9.82 -2.88
C ASP A 74 3.65 -9.36 -3.55
N GLN A 75 3.62 -8.24 -4.28
CA GLN A 75 4.82 -7.63 -4.86
C GLN A 75 5.81 -7.14 -3.80
N LEU A 76 5.33 -6.57 -2.68
CA LEU A 76 6.19 -6.09 -1.60
C LEU A 76 6.95 -7.23 -0.91
N ILE A 77 6.30 -8.39 -0.73
CA ILE A 77 6.86 -9.54 -0.01
C ILE A 77 7.46 -10.60 -0.94
N GLY A 78 7.46 -10.37 -2.25
CA GLY A 78 8.05 -11.27 -3.25
C GLY A 78 7.27 -12.57 -3.45
N ARG A 79 5.95 -12.59 -3.21
CA ARG A 79 5.05 -13.73 -3.48
C ARG A 79 4.51 -13.73 -4.91
N VAL A 80 5.33 -13.32 -5.87
CA VAL A 80 4.92 -13.27 -7.28
C VAL A 80 5.15 -14.64 -7.90
N ASP A 81 4.06 -15.30 -8.34
CA ASP A 81 4.10 -16.47 -9.24
C ASP A 81 4.65 -16.09 -10.63
#